data_AF-A0A7V3Y3T4-F1
#
_entry.id   AF-A0A7V3Y3T4-F1
#
_cell.length_a   1.000
_cell.length_b   1.000
_cell.length_c   1.000
_cell.angle_alpha   90.00
_cell.angle_beta   90.00
_cell.angle_gamma   90.00
#
_symmetry.space_group_name_H-M   'P 1'
#
loop_
_entity.id
_entity.type
_entity.pdbx_description
1 polymer ?
#
loop_
_entity_poly.entity_id
_entity_poly.type
_entity_poly.pdbx_seq_one_letter_code
_entity_poly.pdbx_strand_id
1 'polypeptide(L)'
;MNIFEWLNRKFSYTFALCFLTIFGGWMSAVFGYYLGTSFILSEYQEMHYLAVKWLPLSVLIPTLLHYITFGFLTPLGIPAILKPLRDINNAFKGGTLNTSLSNDELQVLYIQLSHLPMYNMIAASLFGTLCGFALMGLGYYDMVIHGTLTMLKIKIGIKIVTIGVLVVVVLYGMSTYLLTEIIANPHRAQVYQELRRRNIHIYPRGLIGLRIKFSFFIILMIITLLTFAAMMEQHRLYEETRYINILTYFFVSIVAGVFLMYINSDSVMRILDEMGIVTKRISSGEDTWFRVMSYEREFAEIEF
;
A
#
# COMPACT_ATOMS: atom_id res chain seq x y z
N MET A 1 23.20 -6.59 3.37
CA MET A 1 22.35 -5.84 4.32
C MET A 1 21.21 -5.26 3.51
N ASN A 2 19.99 -5.76 3.72
CA ASN A 2 18.83 -5.35 2.92
C ASN A 2 18.46 -3.90 3.24
N ILE A 3 17.92 -3.16 2.27
CA ILE A 3 17.48 -1.75 2.44
C ILE A 3 16.55 -1.61 3.65
N PHE A 4 15.66 -2.59 3.84
CA PHE A 4 14.77 -2.67 5.00
C PHE A 4 15.52 -2.68 6.34
N GLU A 5 16.55 -3.53 6.46
CA GLU A 5 17.34 -3.64 7.70
C GLU A 5 18.10 -2.36 7.99
N TRP A 6 18.66 -1.74 6.95
CA TRP A 6 19.35 -0.46 7.06
C TRP A 6 18.41 0.64 7.58
N LEU A 7 17.21 0.74 7.00
CA LEU A 7 16.18 1.70 7.45
C LEU A 7 15.72 1.40 8.87
N ASN A 8 15.49 0.14 9.20
CA ASN A 8 15.04 -0.28 10.55
C ASN A 8 16.10 0.09 11.60
N ARG A 9 17.38 -0.15 11.33
CA ARG A 9 18.48 0.23 12.24
C ARG A 9 18.57 1.74 12.45
N LYS A 10 18.34 2.51 11.37
CA LYS A 10 18.54 3.96 11.39
C LYS A 10 17.33 4.73 11.93
N PHE A 11 16.13 4.22 11.72
CA PHE A 11 14.87 4.89 12.05
C PHE A 11 13.99 4.05 12.96
N SER A 12 13.23 3.11 12.38
CA SER A 12 12.35 2.19 13.09
C SER A 12 11.82 1.12 12.12
N TYR A 13 11.32 0.00 12.65
CA TYR A 13 10.76 -1.10 11.85
C TYR A 13 9.56 -0.62 11.01
N THR A 14 8.59 0.07 11.63
CA THR A 14 7.37 0.48 10.95
C THR A 14 7.64 1.57 9.92
N PHE A 15 8.63 2.45 10.16
CA PHE A 15 9.04 3.42 9.14
C PHE A 15 9.71 2.73 7.95
N ALA A 16 10.62 1.79 8.20
CA ALA A 16 11.26 1.02 7.12
C ALA A 16 10.22 0.33 6.23
N LEU A 17 9.18 -0.21 6.86
CA LEU A 17 8.05 -0.80 6.14
C LEU A 17 7.28 0.26 5.35
N CYS A 18 6.87 1.36 5.99
CA CYS A 18 6.13 2.45 5.34
C CYS A 18 6.89 3.01 4.13
N PHE A 19 8.20 3.23 4.27
CA PHE A 19 9.08 3.70 3.21
C PHE A 19 9.09 2.79 1.97
N LEU A 20 9.06 1.46 2.15
CA LEU A 20 9.02 0.53 1.02
C LEU A 20 7.62 0.40 0.42
N THR A 21 6.57 0.60 1.20
CA THR A 21 5.18 0.47 0.73
C THR A 21 4.64 1.73 0.07
N ILE A 22 5.24 2.90 0.32
CA ILE A 22 4.82 4.21 -0.20
C ILE A 22 4.82 4.31 -1.73
N PHE A 23 5.67 3.52 -2.41
CA PHE A 23 5.78 3.52 -3.87
C PHE A 23 4.46 3.13 -4.52
N GLY A 24 3.68 2.26 -3.87
CA GLY A 24 2.30 1.95 -4.28
C GLY A 24 1.40 3.19 -4.28
N GLY A 25 1.58 4.10 -3.32
CA GLY A 25 0.83 5.36 -3.24
C GLY A 25 1.20 6.35 -4.33
N TRP A 26 2.48 6.49 -4.65
CA TRP A 26 2.93 7.34 -5.75
C TRP A 26 2.42 6.83 -7.11
N MET A 27 2.48 5.52 -7.35
CA MET A 27 1.86 4.93 -8.55
C MET A 27 0.34 5.17 -8.57
N SER A 28 -0.33 4.99 -7.42
CA SER A 28 -1.77 5.21 -7.30
C SER A 28 -2.16 6.65 -7.60
N ALA A 29 -1.36 7.64 -7.18
CA ALA A 29 -1.59 9.06 -7.49
C ALA A 29 -1.51 9.34 -9.00
N VAL A 30 -0.57 8.70 -9.70
CA VAL A 30 -0.47 8.79 -11.17
C VAL A 30 -1.71 8.18 -11.83
N PHE A 31 -2.17 7.01 -11.38
CA PHE A 31 -3.42 6.41 -11.88
C PHE A 31 -4.64 7.30 -11.61
N GLY A 32 -4.77 7.81 -10.39
CA GLY A 32 -5.87 8.71 -10.01
C GLY A 32 -5.88 9.99 -10.84
N TYR A 33 -4.70 10.54 -11.14
CA TYR A 33 -4.57 11.70 -12.01
C TYR A 33 -5.05 11.42 -13.43
N TYR A 34 -4.56 10.35 -14.08
CA TYR A 34 -4.96 10.04 -15.45
C TYR A 34 -6.44 9.68 -15.56
N LEU A 35 -6.97 8.88 -14.63
CA LEU A 35 -8.40 8.55 -14.64
C LEU A 35 -9.29 9.76 -14.29
N GLY A 36 -8.86 10.59 -13.33
CA GLY A 36 -9.61 11.80 -12.97
C GLY A 36 -9.68 12.79 -14.14
N THR A 37 -8.61 12.89 -14.93
CA THR A 37 -8.52 13.84 -16.04
C THR A 37 -9.03 13.32 -17.39
N SER A 38 -9.14 12.00 -17.57
CA SER A 38 -9.57 11.39 -18.83
C SER A 38 -11.04 11.66 -19.19
N PHE A 39 -11.87 12.04 -18.21
CA PHE A 39 -13.28 12.36 -18.42
C PHE A 39 -13.56 13.86 -18.62
N ILE A 40 -12.51 14.68 -18.70
CA ILE A 40 -12.65 16.13 -18.88
C ILE A 40 -12.79 16.47 -20.35
N LEU A 41 -13.95 17.00 -20.73
CA LEU A 41 -14.23 17.49 -22.08
C LEU A 41 -14.12 19.03 -22.20
N SER A 42 -14.09 19.75 -21.09
CA SER A 42 -14.04 21.23 -21.05
C SER A 42 -12.98 21.72 -20.06
N GLU A 43 -12.27 22.81 -20.38
CA GLU A 43 -11.22 23.38 -19.53
C GLU A 43 -10.05 22.42 -19.24
N TYR A 44 -9.79 21.45 -20.13
CA TYR A 44 -8.78 20.42 -19.93
C TYR A 44 -7.38 21.01 -19.69
N GLN A 45 -6.94 21.97 -20.51
CA GLN A 45 -5.60 22.53 -20.42
C GLN A 45 -5.33 23.18 -19.05
N GLU A 46 -6.26 23.97 -18.54
CA GLU A 46 -6.10 24.65 -17.26
C GLU A 46 -6.17 23.67 -16.08
N MET A 47 -7.12 22.72 -16.10
CA MET A 47 -7.20 21.69 -15.05
C MET A 47 -5.99 20.77 -15.05
N HIS A 48 -5.51 20.39 -16.24
CA HIS A 48 -4.28 19.62 -16.42
C HIS A 48 -3.08 20.39 -15.85
N TYR A 49 -2.94 21.68 -16.19
CA TYR A 49 -1.85 22.52 -15.69
C TYR A 49 -1.86 22.61 -14.16
N LEU A 50 -3.02 22.89 -13.55
CA LEU A 50 -3.16 22.96 -12.10
C LEU A 50 -2.83 21.63 -11.43
N ALA A 51 -3.31 20.52 -12.00
CA ALA A 51 -3.02 19.19 -11.49
C ALA A 51 -1.52 18.88 -11.58
N VAL A 52 -0.86 19.08 -12.72
CA VAL A 52 0.58 18.83 -12.87
C VAL A 52 1.41 19.71 -11.93
N LYS A 53 1.02 20.98 -11.75
CA LYS A 53 1.68 21.93 -10.85
C LYS A 53 1.60 21.50 -9.38
N TRP A 54 0.41 21.11 -8.92
CA TRP A 54 0.16 20.90 -7.49
C TRP A 54 0.22 19.45 -7.02
N LEU A 55 -0.01 18.47 -7.92
CA LEU A 55 0.01 17.04 -7.58
C LEU A 55 1.29 16.60 -6.84
N PRO A 56 2.53 17.02 -7.22
CA PRO A 56 3.73 16.64 -6.49
C PRO A 56 3.68 17.04 -5.01
N LEU A 57 3.21 18.26 -4.72
CA LEU A 57 3.08 18.74 -3.35
C LEU A 57 1.93 18.06 -2.62
N SER A 58 0.80 17.86 -3.30
CA SER A 58 -0.37 17.15 -2.77
C SER A 58 -0.09 15.70 -2.40
N VAL A 59 0.87 15.04 -3.05
CA VAL A 59 1.35 13.69 -2.71
C VAL A 59 2.44 13.73 -1.63
N LEU A 60 3.33 14.72 -1.68
CA LEU A 60 4.44 14.84 -0.74
C LEU A 60 3.97 15.08 0.71
N ILE A 61 3.00 15.97 0.91
CA ILE A 61 2.45 16.28 2.25
C ILE A 61 1.94 15.01 2.97
N PRO A 62 0.97 14.25 2.41
CA PRO A 62 0.50 13.02 3.03
C PRO A 62 1.58 11.94 3.13
N THR A 63 2.55 11.89 2.21
CA THR A 63 3.70 10.98 2.30
C THR A 63 4.51 11.24 3.58
N LEU A 64 4.86 12.50 3.84
CA LEU A 64 5.62 12.88 5.04
C LEU A 64 4.82 12.61 6.31
N LEU A 65 3.52 12.90 6.32
CA LEU A 65 2.65 12.59 7.46
C LEU A 65 2.54 11.08 7.69
N HIS A 66 2.50 10.28 6.64
CA HIS A 66 2.50 8.83 6.76
C HIS A 66 3.80 8.32 7.39
N TYR A 67 4.95 8.81 6.93
CA TYR A 67 6.25 8.51 7.52
C TYR A 67 6.34 8.89 9.00
N ILE A 68 5.87 10.08 9.37
CA ILE A 68 5.85 10.53 10.77
C ILE A 68 4.96 9.59 11.61
N THR A 69 3.77 9.26 11.11
CA THR A 69 2.84 8.33 11.78
C THR A 69 3.48 6.97 12.05
N PHE A 70 4.31 6.51 11.12
CA PHE A 70 5.02 5.23 11.19
C PHE A 70 6.40 5.30 11.82
N GLY A 71 6.78 6.41 12.48
CA GLY A 71 7.98 6.47 13.31
C GLY A 71 9.24 6.97 12.58
N PHE A 72 9.11 7.82 11.56
CA PHE A 72 10.26 8.52 10.96
C PHE A 72 11.04 9.36 11.98
N LEU A 73 10.37 9.95 12.97
CA LEU A 73 10.98 10.79 13.99
C LEU A 73 11.49 10.02 15.21
N THR A 74 11.46 8.67 15.18
CA THR A 74 11.90 7.82 16.29
C THR A 74 13.37 8.05 16.70
N PRO A 75 14.32 8.30 15.78
CA PRO A 75 15.69 8.66 16.16
C PRO A 75 15.80 9.97 16.96
N LEU A 76 14.82 10.85 16.86
CA LEU A 76 14.75 12.11 17.61
C LEU A 76 14.01 11.94 18.96
N GLY A 77 13.69 10.70 19.34
CA GLY A 77 12.95 10.39 20.57
C GLY A 77 11.44 10.55 20.44
N ILE A 78 10.91 10.88 19.26
CA ILE A 78 9.47 10.99 19.02
C ILE A 78 8.94 9.63 18.54
N PRO A 79 8.16 8.91 19.36
CA PRO A 79 7.71 7.57 19.01
C PRO A 79 6.64 7.60 17.91
N ALA A 80 6.41 6.47 17.24
CA ALA A 80 5.30 6.32 16.30
C ALA A 80 3.95 6.68 16.96
N ILE A 81 3.01 7.23 16.19
CA ILE A 81 1.78 7.81 16.75
C ILE A 81 0.90 6.73 17.40
N LEU A 82 0.71 5.60 16.73
CA LEU A 82 -0.16 4.52 17.18
C LEU A 82 0.58 3.57 18.14
N LYS A 83 -0.08 3.15 19.24
CA LYS A 83 0.49 2.20 20.20
C LYS A 83 0.98 0.89 19.54
N PRO A 84 0.19 0.23 18.66
CA PRO A 84 0.66 -0.99 17.99
C PRO A 84 1.96 -0.82 17.21
N LEU A 85 2.18 0.35 16.60
CA LEU A 85 3.40 0.62 15.84
C LEU A 85 4.61 0.81 16.78
N ARG A 86 4.39 1.46 17.93
CA ARG A 86 5.42 1.63 18.97
C ARG A 86 5.88 0.29 19.54
N ASP A 87 4.92 -0.57 19.85
CA ASP A 87 5.20 -1.89 20.42
C ASP A 87 6.02 -2.75 19.44
N ILE A 88 5.69 -2.73 18.13
CA ILE A 88 6.49 -3.38 17.08
C ILE A 88 7.89 -2.77 16.99
N ASN A 89 8.01 -1.44 17.01
CA ASN A 89 9.31 -0.76 16.92
C ASN A 89 10.22 -1.04 18.11
N ASN A 90 9.65 -1.24 19.30
CA ASN A 90 10.40 -1.59 20.50
C ASN A 90 10.84 -3.07 20.49
N ALA A 91 10.05 -3.93 19.84
CA ALA A 91 10.34 -5.36 19.74
C ALA A 91 11.38 -5.72 18.67
N PHE A 92 11.53 -4.92 17.61
CA PHE A 92 12.47 -5.18 16.52
C PHE A 92 13.53 -4.10 16.42
N LYS A 93 14.80 -4.52 16.38
CA LYS A 93 15.92 -3.64 16.07
C LYS A 93 16.73 -4.22 14.92
N GLY A 94 16.75 -3.52 13.79
CA GLY A 94 17.54 -3.93 12.63
C GLY A 94 17.20 -5.31 12.06
N GLY A 95 15.93 -5.70 12.13
CA GLY A 95 15.39 -6.96 11.61
C GLY A 95 15.36 -8.11 12.63
N THR A 96 15.97 -7.95 13.80
CA THR A 96 16.01 -9.00 14.82
C THR A 96 15.00 -8.75 15.93
N LEU A 97 14.25 -9.80 16.29
CA LEU A 97 13.32 -9.82 17.42
C LEU A 97 14.08 -9.76 18.75
N ASN A 98 13.62 -8.93 19.67
CA ASN A 98 14.08 -8.97 21.06
C ASN A 98 13.47 -10.19 21.78
N THR A 99 14.29 -11.23 22.00
CA THR A 99 13.87 -12.45 22.69
C THR A 99 13.74 -12.26 24.21
N SER A 100 14.10 -11.12 24.78
CA SER A 100 13.91 -10.86 26.21
C SER A 100 12.49 -10.46 26.60
N LEU A 101 11.59 -10.29 25.62
CA LEU A 101 10.19 -9.93 25.86
C LEU A 101 9.49 -10.97 26.74
N SER A 102 8.59 -10.52 27.62
CA SER A 102 7.74 -11.40 28.41
C SER A 102 6.75 -12.17 27.52
N ASN A 103 6.15 -13.23 28.06
CA ASN A 103 5.21 -14.07 27.33
C ASN A 103 3.96 -13.29 26.88
N ASP A 104 3.50 -12.33 27.69
CA ASP A 104 2.34 -11.50 27.38
C ASP A 104 2.66 -10.47 26.30
N GLU A 105 3.83 -9.83 26.39
CA GLU A 105 4.31 -8.88 25.37
C GLU A 105 4.49 -9.57 24.00
N LEU A 106 5.01 -10.80 24.01
CA LEU A 106 5.23 -11.57 22.77
C LEU A 106 3.90 -11.95 22.09
N GLN A 107 2.86 -12.30 22.86
CA GLN A 107 1.52 -12.55 22.34
C GLN A 107 0.89 -11.28 21.76
N VAL A 108 1.01 -10.15 22.47
CA VAL A 108 0.53 -8.84 21.98
C VAL A 108 1.26 -8.45 20.69
N LEU A 109 2.57 -8.63 20.63
CA LEU A 109 3.37 -8.35 19.45
C LEU A 109 2.92 -9.19 18.25
N TYR A 110 2.65 -10.48 18.43
CA TYR A 110 2.14 -11.34 17.37
C TYR A 110 0.82 -10.83 16.79
N ILE A 111 -0.10 -10.41 17.67
CA ILE A 111 -1.39 -9.83 17.27
C ILE A 111 -1.16 -8.53 16.47
N GLN A 112 -0.28 -7.65 16.94
CA GLN A 112 -0.02 -6.37 16.30
C GLN A 112 0.67 -6.52 14.94
N LEU A 113 1.64 -7.43 14.82
CA LEU A 113 2.26 -7.77 13.53
C LEU A 113 1.24 -8.34 12.55
N SER A 114 0.32 -9.17 13.03
CA SER A 114 -0.74 -9.75 12.20
C SER A 114 -1.71 -8.69 11.67
N HIS A 115 -1.97 -7.64 12.45
CA HIS A 115 -2.81 -6.50 12.03
C HIS A 115 -2.03 -5.39 11.32
N LEU A 116 -0.71 -5.46 11.24
CA LEU A 116 0.11 -4.41 10.63
C LEU A 116 -0.28 -4.09 9.17
N PRO A 117 -0.57 -5.09 8.30
CA PRO A 117 -1.11 -4.81 6.96
C PRO A 117 -2.39 -3.99 6.98
N MET A 118 -3.29 -4.27 7.93
CA MET A 118 -4.55 -3.55 8.10
C MET A 118 -4.32 -2.12 8.59
N TYR A 119 -3.42 -1.92 9.56
CA TYR A 119 -3.07 -0.58 10.05
C TYR A 119 -2.46 0.28 8.93
N ASN A 120 -1.59 -0.29 8.10
CA ASN A 120 -1.00 0.42 6.97
C ASN A 120 -2.04 0.73 5.88
N MET A 121 -2.94 -0.21 5.56
CA MET A 121 -4.04 0.01 4.62
C MET A 121 -4.96 1.17 5.05
N ILE A 122 -5.35 1.21 6.32
CA ILE A 122 -6.23 2.26 6.85
C ILE A 122 -5.52 3.61 6.81
N ALA A 123 -4.26 3.66 7.24
CA ALA A 123 -3.46 4.88 7.18
C ALA A 123 -3.26 5.35 5.72
N ALA A 124 -2.93 4.44 4.80
CA ALA A 124 -2.79 4.72 3.38
C ALA A 124 -4.09 5.28 2.77
N SER A 125 -5.24 4.68 3.07
CA SER A 125 -6.54 5.19 2.63
C SER A 125 -6.84 6.60 3.15
N LEU A 126 -6.54 6.86 4.43
CA LEU A 126 -6.72 8.18 5.04
C LEU A 126 -5.79 9.23 4.41
N PHE A 127 -4.51 8.91 4.25
CA PHE A 127 -3.53 9.81 3.61
C PHE A 127 -3.77 9.97 2.10
N GLY A 128 -4.31 8.96 1.42
CA GLY A 128 -4.77 9.05 0.04
C GLY A 128 -5.95 10.02 -0.11
N THR A 129 -6.86 10.03 0.86
CA THR A 129 -7.96 11.01 0.91
C THR A 129 -7.42 12.43 1.16
N LEU A 130 -6.44 12.56 2.06
CA LEU A 130 -5.76 13.83 2.33
C LEU A 130 -5.06 14.40 1.09
N CYS A 131 -4.48 13.53 0.23
CA CYS A 131 -3.93 13.96 -1.06
C CYS A 131 -4.97 14.69 -1.92
N GLY A 132 -6.21 14.20 -1.93
CA GLY A 132 -7.33 14.84 -2.60
C GLY A 132 -7.66 16.22 -2.08
N PHE A 133 -7.80 16.33 -0.75
CA PHE A 133 -8.05 17.62 -0.10
C PHE A 133 -6.89 18.60 -0.32
N ALA A 134 -5.65 18.12 -0.28
CA ALA A 134 -4.48 18.95 -0.57
C ALA A 134 -4.49 19.46 -2.02
N LEU A 135 -4.82 18.60 -3.00
CA LEU A 135 -4.91 18.99 -4.41
C LEU A 135 -6.01 20.02 -4.64
N MET A 136 -7.19 19.80 -4.05
CA MET A 136 -8.31 20.73 -4.14
C MET A 136 -8.00 22.06 -3.47
N GLY A 137 -7.42 22.03 -2.26
CA GLY A 137 -7.06 23.23 -1.51
C GLY A 137 -5.99 24.07 -2.20
N LEU A 138 -4.92 23.43 -2.69
CA LEU A 138 -3.84 24.12 -3.41
C LEU A 138 -4.32 24.66 -4.76
N GLY A 139 -5.11 23.88 -5.51
CA GLY A 139 -5.70 24.33 -6.77
C GLY A 139 -6.65 25.52 -6.58
N TYR A 140 -7.50 25.47 -5.55
CA TYR A 140 -8.39 26.59 -5.20
C TYR A 140 -7.61 27.85 -4.82
N TYR A 141 -6.58 27.70 -3.99
CA TYR A 141 -5.70 28.81 -3.60
C TYR A 141 -5.06 29.49 -4.81
N ASP A 142 -4.56 28.69 -5.77
CA ASP A 142 -3.96 29.20 -6.99
C ASP A 142 -4.95 29.97 -7.87
N MET A 143 -6.18 29.44 -8.03
CA MET A 143 -7.24 30.12 -8.80
C MET A 143 -7.68 31.44 -8.18
N VAL A 144 -7.70 31.54 -6.84
CA VAL A 144 -8.04 32.79 -6.13
C VAL A 144 -6.98 33.86 -6.38
N ILE A 145 -5.69 33.51 -6.29
CA ILE A 145 -4.59 34.46 -6.47
C ILE A 145 -4.54 35.00 -7.90
N HIS A 146 -4.79 34.15 -8.89
CA HIS A 146 -4.73 34.54 -10.30
C HIS A 146 -6.07 35.07 -10.84
N GLY A 147 -7.11 35.13 -10.01
CA GLY A 147 -8.43 35.63 -10.41
C GLY A 147 -9.15 34.77 -11.45
N THR A 148 -8.76 33.49 -11.62
CA THR A 148 -9.35 32.59 -12.63
C THR A 148 -10.52 31.77 -12.10
N LEU A 149 -10.91 31.99 -10.84
CA LEU A 149 -11.93 31.22 -10.14
C LEU A 149 -13.32 31.42 -10.75
N THR A 150 -13.90 30.33 -11.27
CA THR A 150 -15.29 30.30 -11.71
C THR A 150 -16.03 29.11 -11.10
N MET A 151 -17.35 29.24 -10.92
CA MET A 151 -18.18 28.15 -10.40
C MET A 151 -18.13 26.89 -11.27
N LEU A 152 -17.95 27.05 -12.59
CA LEU A 152 -17.78 25.94 -13.51
C LEU A 152 -16.48 25.17 -13.21
N LYS A 153 -15.37 25.89 -13.06
CA LYS A 153 -14.05 25.32 -12.76
C LYS A 153 -14.01 24.59 -11.42
N ILE A 154 -14.66 25.13 -10.39
CA ILE A 154 -14.79 24.46 -9.10
C ILE A 154 -15.55 23.13 -9.26
N LYS A 155 -16.69 23.13 -9.96
CA LYS A 155 -17.49 21.91 -10.18
C LYS A 155 -16.71 20.85 -10.95
N ILE A 156 -15.95 21.25 -11.97
CA ILE A 156 -15.09 20.36 -12.75
C ILE A 156 -13.97 19.81 -11.86
N GLY A 157 -13.27 20.67 -11.12
CA GLY A 157 -12.21 20.30 -10.19
C GLY A 157 -12.65 19.30 -9.13
N ILE A 158 -13.82 19.52 -8.51
CA ILE A 158 -14.40 18.58 -7.54
C ILE A 158 -14.62 17.21 -8.18
N LYS A 159 -15.23 17.13 -9.36
CA LYS A 159 -15.48 15.86 -10.05
C LYS A 159 -14.18 15.09 -10.34
N ILE A 160 -13.17 15.79 -10.88
CA ILE A 160 -11.86 15.22 -11.20
C ILE A 160 -11.20 14.65 -9.95
N VAL A 161 -11.12 15.48 -8.89
CA VAL A 161 -10.47 15.11 -7.64
C VAL A 161 -11.22 13.96 -6.98
N THR A 162 -12.55 13.97 -6.94
CA THR A 162 -13.34 12.89 -6.34
C THR A 162 -13.11 11.55 -7.04
N ILE A 163 -13.14 11.50 -8.38
CA ILE A 163 -12.89 10.27 -9.14
C ILE A 163 -11.45 9.79 -8.91
N GLY A 164 -10.48 10.71 -9.02
CA GLY A 164 -9.07 10.39 -8.82
C GLY A 164 -8.78 9.87 -7.41
N VAL A 165 -9.34 10.52 -6.38
CA VAL A 165 -9.15 10.14 -4.97
C VAL A 165 -9.77 8.78 -4.67
N LEU A 166 -10.95 8.48 -5.20
CA LEU A 166 -11.57 7.17 -5.00
C LEU A 166 -10.64 6.05 -5.47
N VAL A 167 -10.01 6.24 -6.62
CA VAL A 167 -9.04 5.28 -7.18
C VAL A 167 -7.77 5.25 -6.34
N VAL A 168 -7.23 6.41 -5.95
CA VAL A 168 -6.04 6.48 -5.09
C VAL A 168 -6.26 5.73 -3.79
N VAL A 169 -7.41 5.93 -3.13
CA VAL A 169 -7.72 5.26 -1.86
C VAL A 169 -7.74 3.75 -2.01
N VAL A 170 -8.40 3.23 -3.04
CA VAL A 170 -8.48 1.78 -3.30
C VAL A 170 -7.10 1.22 -3.65
N LEU A 171 -6.40 1.83 -4.61
CA LEU A 171 -5.12 1.33 -5.09
C LEU A 171 -4.02 1.45 -4.04
N TYR A 172 -3.95 2.58 -3.34
CA TYR A 172 -2.94 2.81 -2.32
C TYR A 172 -3.19 1.96 -1.07
N GLY A 173 -4.44 1.87 -0.61
CA GLY A 173 -4.81 1.02 0.52
C GLY A 173 -4.44 -0.44 0.26
N MET A 174 -4.87 -1.01 -0.87
CA MET A 174 -4.61 -2.42 -1.16
C MET A 174 -3.14 -2.71 -1.50
N SER A 175 -2.47 -1.82 -2.24
CA SER A 175 -1.04 -2.01 -2.53
C SER A 175 -0.20 -1.99 -1.26
N THR A 176 -0.45 -1.05 -0.35
CA THR A 176 0.22 -1.02 0.95
C THR A 176 -0.11 -2.23 1.79
N TYR A 177 -1.35 -2.70 1.80
CA TYR A 177 -1.72 -3.95 2.47
C TYR A 177 -0.86 -5.13 2.00
N LEU A 178 -0.85 -5.39 0.69
CA LEU A 178 -0.15 -6.53 0.08
C LEU A 178 1.36 -6.45 0.31
N LEU A 179 1.96 -5.28 0.12
CA LEU A 179 3.39 -5.10 0.34
C LEU A 179 3.77 -5.23 1.82
N THR A 180 2.92 -4.73 2.72
CA THR A 180 3.12 -4.88 4.18
C THR A 180 3.09 -6.34 4.58
N GLU A 181 2.14 -7.10 4.03
CA GLU A 181 2.01 -8.53 4.27
C GLU A 181 3.30 -9.26 3.87
N ILE A 182 3.80 -9.02 2.65
CA ILE A 182 5.03 -9.64 2.14
C ILE A 182 6.25 -9.34 3.01
N ILE A 183 6.40 -8.07 3.44
CA ILE A 183 7.54 -7.63 4.24
C ILE A 183 7.45 -8.11 5.70
N ALA A 184 6.25 -8.09 6.28
CA ALA A 184 6.03 -8.45 7.68
C ALA A 184 5.98 -9.97 7.91
N ASN A 185 5.67 -10.77 6.88
CA ASN A 185 5.46 -12.20 7.04
C ASN A 185 6.66 -12.95 7.67
N PRO A 186 7.91 -12.76 7.22
CA PRO A 186 9.06 -13.42 7.82
C PRO A 186 9.25 -13.08 9.31
N HIS A 187 8.97 -11.83 9.71
CA HIS A 187 9.10 -11.37 11.08
C HIS A 187 7.97 -11.88 11.97
N ARG A 188 6.75 -11.95 11.43
CA ARG A 188 5.60 -12.59 12.11
C ARG A 188 5.86 -14.06 12.38
N ALA A 189 6.40 -14.76 11.39
CA ALA A 189 6.85 -16.14 11.52
C ALA A 189 7.88 -16.34 12.63
N GLN A 190 8.88 -15.46 12.72
CA GLN A 190 9.88 -15.49 13.80
C GLN A 190 9.23 -15.36 15.18
N VAL A 191 8.28 -14.42 15.35
CA VAL A 191 7.56 -14.23 16.61
C VAL A 191 6.72 -15.46 16.96
N TYR A 192 6.03 -16.05 15.97
CA TYR A 192 5.26 -17.25 16.17
C TYR A 192 6.12 -18.45 16.61
N GLN A 193 7.29 -18.63 15.97
CA GLN A 193 8.25 -19.66 16.37
C GLN A 193 8.75 -19.46 17.80
N GLU A 194 8.98 -18.22 18.22
CA GLU A 194 9.39 -17.92 19.59
C GLU A 194 8.28 -18.20 20.61
N LEU A 195 7.01 -17.92 20.28
CA LEU A 195 5.86 -18.31 21.11
C LEU A 195 5.78 -19.83 21.28
N ARG A 196 5.96 -20.58 20.19
CA ARG A 196 5.95 -22.05 20.21
C ARG A 196 7.13 -22.61 20.99
N ARG A 197 8.33 -22.03 20.89
CA ARG A 197 9.51 -22.42 21.68
C ARG A 197 9.25 -22.32 23.18
N ARG A 198 8.39 -21.41 23.60
CA ARG A 198 7.96 -21.20 24.99
C ARG A 198 6.70 -21.98 25.38
N ASN A 199 6.25 -22.89 24.51
CA ASN A 199 5.03 -23.68 24.69
C ASN A 199 3.73 -22.85 24.81
N ILE A 200 3.72 -21.63 24.25
CA ILE A 200 2.56 -20.75 24.23
C ILE A 200 1.75 -21.05 22.97
N HIS A 201 0.48 -21.39 23.17
CA HIS A 201 -0.44 -21.71 22.09
C HIS A 201 -1.27 -20.46 21.77
N ILE A 202 -1.14 -19.94 20.54
CA ILE A 202 -1.96 -18.83 20.05
C ILE A 202 -2.59 -19.23 18.72
N TYR A 203 -3.87 -18.89 18.56
CA TYR A 203 -4.55 -19.10 17.29
C TYR A 203 -3.98 -18.15 16.22
N PRO A 204 -3.61 -18.67 15.05
CA PRO A 204 -3.15 -17.82 13.97
C PRO A 204 -4.29 -16.90 13.51
N ARG A 205 -3.97 -15.63 13.30
CA ARG A 205 -4.94 -14.67 12.78
C ARG A 205 -4.83 -14.63 11.26
N GLY A 206 -5.92 -14.99 10.60
CA GLY A 206 -6.03 -14.95 9.15
C GLY A 206 -5.90 -13.54 8.59
N LEU A 207 -5.14 -13.42 7.51
CA LEU A 207 -5.06 -12.22 6.68
C LEU A 207 -6.21 -12.20 5.66
N ILE A 208 -6.30 -11.12 4.88
CA ILE A 208 -7.23 -11.01 3.75
C ILE A 208 -7.02 -12.21 2.83
N GLY A 209 -8.10 -12.94 2.53
CA GLY A 209 -8.05 -14.15 1.70
C GLY A 209 -7.64 -13.86 0.25
N LEU A 210 -7.09 -14.87 -0.43
CA LEU A 210 -6.65 -14.79 -1.83
C LEU A 210 -7.72 -14.21 -2.73
N ARG A 211 -8.97 -14.60 -2.53
CA ARG A 211 -10.10 -14.11 -3.33
C ARG A 211 -10.15 -12.59 -3.42
N ILE A 212 -9.96 -11.88 -2.31
CA ILE A 212 -10.01 -10.41 -2.28
C ILE A 212 -8.77 -9.83 -3.00
N LYS A 213 -7.60 -10.46 -2.84
CA LYS A 213 -6.38 -10.07 -3.55
C LYS A 213 -6.57 -10.21 -5.06
N PHE A 214 -7.12 -11.34 -5.54
CA PHE A 214 -7.47 -11.56 -6.94
C PHE A 214 -8.50 -10.56 -7.47
N SER A 215 -9.57 -10.30 -6.71
CA SER A 215 -10.56 -9.28 -7.07
C SER A 215 -9.94 -7.89 -7.21
N PHE A 216 -8.98 -7.52 -6.37
CA PHE A 216 -8.25 -6.26 -6.48
C PHE A 216 -7.48 -6.15 -7.81
N PHE A 217 -6.81 -7.22 -8.25
CA PHE A 217 -6.13 -7.22 -9.56
C PHE A 217 -7.11 -7.06 -10.72
N ILE A 218 -8.27 -7.72 -10.66
CA ILE A 218 -9.32 -7.58 -11.68
C ILE A 218 -9.82 -6.13 -11.73
N ILE A 219 -10.07 -5.51 -10.57
CA ILE A 219 -10.49 -4.11 -10.48
C ILE A 219 -9.44 -3.19 -11.09
N LEU A 220 -8.16 -3.39 -10.78
CA LEU A 220 -7.08 -2.60 -11.36
C LEU A 220 -6.99 -2.77 -12.89
N MET A 221 -7.17 -4.00 -13.41
CA MET A 221 -7.20 -4.27 -14.85
C MET A 221 -8.36 -3.52 -15.53
N ILE A 222 -9.54 -3.49 -14.90
CA ILE A 222 -10.68 -2.75 -15.42
C ILE A 222 -10.39 -1.24 -15.39
N ILE A 223 -9.84 -0.70 -14.30
CA ILE A 223 -9.47 0.72 -14.19
C ILE A 223 -8.45 1.10 -15.27
N THR A 224 -7.45 0.25 -15.50
CA THR A 224 -6.40 0.52 -16.50
C THR A 224 -6.96 0.57 -17.92
N LEU A 225 -7.76 -0.43 -18.30
CA LEU A 225 -8.42 -0.47 -19.61
C LEU A 225 -9.39 0.70 -19.81
N LEU A 226 -10.17 1.03 -18.79
CA LEU A 226 -11.14 2.12 -18.85
C LEU A 226 -10.45 3.49 -18.95
N THR A 227 -9.36 3.71 -18.20
CA THR A 227 -8.55 4.94 -18.33
C THR A 227 -7.96 5.05 -19.72
N PHE A 228 -7.39 3.95 -20.26
CA PHE A 228 -6.82 3.93 -21.60
C PHE A 228 -7.88 4.24 -22.67
N ALA A 229 -9.05 3.61 -22.59
CA ALA A 229 -10.15 3.87 -23.50
C ALA A 229 -10.64 5.32 -23.43
N ALA A 230 -10.78 5.88 -22.22
CA ALA A 230 -11.18 7.26 -22.02
C ALA A 230 -10.15 8.25 -22.59
N MET A 231 -8.85 8.01 -22.39
CA MET A 231 -7.78 8.84 -22.96
C MET A 231 -7.75 8.77 -24.50
N MET A 232 -7.99 7.59 -25.09
CA MET A 232 -8.07 7.44 -26.55
C MET A 232 -9.26 8.20 -27.14
N GLU A 233 -10.41 8.16 -26.48
CA GLU A 233 -11.60 8.91 -26.91
C GLU A 233 -11.39 10.42 -26.75
N GLN A 234 -10.76 10.86 -25.66
CA GLN A 234 -10.39 12.25 -25.44
C GLN A 234 -9.45 12.76 -26.56
N HIS A 235 -8.53 11.92 -27.02
CA HIS A 235 -7.64 12.24 -28.14
C HIS A 235 -8.33 12.30 -29.49
N ARG A 236 -9.30 11.42 -29.74
CA ARG A 236 -10.12 11.49 -30.94
C ARG A 236 -10.94 12.77 -31.03
N LEU A 237 -11.43 13.27 -29.89
CA LEU A 237 -12.29 14.45 -29.80
C LEU A 237 -11.51 15.77 -29.72
N TYR A 238 -10.31 15.75 -29.14
CA TYR A 238 -9.47 16.93 -28.94
C TYR A 238 -8.04 16.62 -29.41
N GLU A 239 -7.69 17.09 -30.61
CA GLU A 239 -6.35 16.96 -31.22
C GLU A 239 -5.21 17.53 -30.34
N GLU A 240 -5.56 18.27 -29.28
CA GLU A 240 -4.64 18.87 -28.32
C GLU A 240 -4.18 17.93 -27.19
N THR A 241 -4.82 16.77 -26.98
CA THR A 241 -4.26 15.80 -26.03
C THR A 241 -2.99 15.21 -26.61
N ARG A 242 -1.85 15.61 -26.02
CA ARG A 242 -0.53 15.22 -26.49
C ARG A 242 -0.38 13.70 -26.37
N TYR A 243 0.00 13.04 -27.47
CA TYR A 243 0.39 11.61 -27.51
C TYR A 243 1.33 11.19 -26.36
N ILE A 244 2.12 12.15 -25.87
CA ILE A 244 3.01 12.02 -24.71
C ILE A 244 2.26 11.54 -23.45
N ASN A 245 1.05 12.03 -23.19
CA ASN A 245 0.27 11.64 -22.00
C ASN A 245 -0.17 10.17 -22.09
N ILE A 246 -0.65 9.76 -23.26
CA ILE A 246 -1.04 8.37 -23.53
C ILE A 246 0.17 7.44 -23.41
N LEU A 247 1.30 7.82 -24.01
CA LEU A 247 2.54 7.03 -23.95
C LEU A 247 3.06 6.90 -22.51
N THR A 248 3.03 8.00 -21.75
CA THR A 248 3.44 8.01 -20.33
C THR A 248 2.53 7.10 -19.51
N TYR A 249 1.21 7.19 -19.69
CA TYR A 249 0.25 6.33 -19.02
C TYR A 249 0.46 4.85 -19.35
N PHE A 250 0.68 4.54 -20.63
CA PHE A 250 0.94 3.18 -21.10
C PHE A 250 2.20 2.59 -20.46
N PHE A 251 3.30 3.36 -20.43
CA PHE A 251 4.53 2.94 -19.79
C PHE A 251 4.35 2.68 -18.29
N VAL A 252 3.71 3.61 -17.56
CA VAL A 252 3.41 3.43 -16.13
C VAL A 252 2.52 2.22 -15.88
N SER A 253 1.54 1.98 -16.75
CA SER A 253 0.62 0.85 -16.65
C SER A 253 1.32 -0.48 -16.85
N ILE A 254 2.26 -0.58 -17.80
CA ILE A 254 3.08 -1.78 -17.99
C ILE A 254 3.93 -2.04 -16.75
N VAL A 255 4.64 -1.02 -16.25
CA VAL A 255 5.49 -1.16 -15.06
C VAL A 255 4.67 -1.61 -13.85
N ALA A 256 3.52 -0.99 -13.62
CA ALA A 256 2.61 -1.36 -12.55
C ALA A 256 2.08 -2.79 -12.72
N GLY A 257 1.68 -3.17 -13.95
CA GLY A 257 1.20 -4.50 -14.28
C GLY A 257 2.25 -5.59 -14.02
N VAL A 258 3.49 -5.38 -14.47
CA VAL A 258 4.60 -6.32 -14.23
C VAL A 258 4.92 -6.43 -12.74
N PHE A 259 4.98 -5.30 -12.02
CA PHE A 259 5.25 -5.27 -10.59
C PHE A 259 4.20 -6.04 -9.78
N LEU A 260 2.93 -5.84 -10.12
CA LEU A 260 1.80 -6.47 -9.46
C LEU A 260 1.65 -7.96 -9.81
N MET A 261 1.94 -8.32 -11.07
CA MET A 261 2.02 -9.72 -11.49
C MET A 261 3.12 -10.45 -10.71
N TYR A 262 4.30 -9.85 -10.59
CA TYR A 262 5.40 -10.40 -9.80
C TYR A 262 4.98 -10.65 -8.34
N ILE A 263 4.35 -9.67 -7.70
CA ILE A 263 3.85 -9.79 -6.32
C ILE A 263 2.87 -10.95 -6.17
N ASN A 264 1.92 -11.09 -7.10
CA ASN A 264 0.91 -12.14 -7.03
C ASN A 264 1.53 -13.52 -7.27
N SER A 265 2.33 -13.67 -8.32
CA SER A 265 3.02 -14.91 -8.64
C SER A 265 3.91 -15.35 -7.49
N ASP A 266 4.65 -14.44 -6.87
CA ASP A 266 5.51 -14.73 -5.72
C ASP A 266 4.70 -15.11 -4.46
N SER A 267 3.54 -14.49 -4.24
CA SER A 267 2.62 -14.88 -3.16
C SER A 267 2.10 -16.31 -3.37
N VAL A 268 1.64 -16.65 -4.58
CA VAL A 268 1.12 -17.98 -4.92
C VAL A 268 2.23 -19.03 -4.88
N MET A 269 3.39 -18.75 -5.47
CA MET A 269 4.50 -19.70 -5.50
C MET A 269 5.02 -20.00 -4.10
N ARG A 270 5.08 -19.01 -3.20
CA ARG A 270 5.45 -19.26 -1.80
C ARG A 270 4.49 -20.22 -1.10
N ILE A 271 3.20 -20.08 -1.33
CA ILE A 271 2.19 -21.01 -0.78
C ILE A 271 2.41 -22.41 -1.34
N LEU A 272 2.61 -22.54 -2.66
CA LEU A 272 2.84 -23.83 -3.31
C LEU A 272 4.12 -24.51 -2.82
N ASP A 273 5.20 -23.76 -2.65
CA ASP A 273 6.47 -24.25 -2.11
C ASP A 273 6.31 -24.69 -0.64
N GLU A 274 5.58 -23.91 0.17
CA GLU A 274 5.27 -24.27 1.56
C GLU A 274 4.45 -25.57 1.63
N MET A 275 3.41 -25.70 0.80
CA MET A 275 2.64 -26.94 0.69
C MET A 275 3.52 -28.12 0.26
N GLY A 276 4.40 -27.92 -0.74
CA GLY A 276 5.32 -28.94 -1.20
C GLY A 276 6.27 -29.44 -0.10
N ILE A 277 6.81 -28.53 0.72
CA ILE A 277 7.66 -28.88 1.86
C ILE A 277 6.88 -29.65 2.92
N VAL A 278 5.66 -29.20 3.25
CA VAL A 278 4.82 -29.85 4.26
C VAL A 278 4.42 -31.25 3.81
N THR A 279 3.94 -31.41 2.57
CA THR A 279 3.59 -32.72 1.99
C THR A 279 4.80 -33.67 2.00
N LYS A 280 5.99 -33.17 1.65
CA LYS A 280 7.21 -33.97 1.68
C LYS A 280 7.55 -34.46 3.09
N ARG A 281 7.41 -33.61 4.11
CA ARG A 281 7.68 -33.99 5.49
C ARG A 281 6.62 -34.95 6.07
N ILE A 282 5.35 -34.79 5.69
CA ILE A 282 4.28 -35.74 6.05
C ILE A 282 4.63 -37.11 5.46
N SER A 283 5.03 -37.13 4.19
CA SER A 283 5.36 -38.38 3.49
C SER A 283 6.59 -39.10 4.05
N SER A 284 7.50 -38.39 4.72
CA SER A 284 8.65 -38.98 5.41
C SER A 284 8.35 -39.48 6.83
N GLY A 285 7.10 -39.37 7.30
CA GLY A 285 6.71 -39.82 8.64
C GLY A 285 7.26 -38.95 9.77
N GLU A 286 7.70 -37.73 9.46
CA GLU A 286 8.07 -36.75 10.48
C GLU A 286 6.79 -36.14 11.08
N ASP A 287 6.81 -35.82 12.38
CA ASP A 287 5.75 -35.01 13.00
C ASP A 287 5.69 -33.64 12.32
N THR A 288 4.78 -33.52 11.38
CA THR A 288 4.58 -32.30 10.59
C THR A 288 3.50 -31.45 11.19
N TRP A 289 3.94 -30.45 11.92
CA TRP A 289 3.13 -29.29 12.22
C TRP A 289 3.13 -28.40 10.97
N PHE A 290 1.94 -27.98 10.51
CA PHE A 290 1.75 -27.06 9.39
C PHE A 290 2.56 -25.79 9.72
N ARG A 291 3.79 -25.69 9.20
CA ARG A 291 4.58 -24.45 9.26
C ARG A 291 4.04 -23.47 8.23
N VAL A 292 2.73 -23.31 8.15
CA VAL A 292 2.12 -22.39 7.20
C VAL A 292 2.40 -20.99 7.70
N MET A 293 3.35 -20.36 7.05
CA MET A 293 3.68 -18.96 7.28
C MET A 293 2.74 -18.11 6.43
N SER A 294 2.04 -18.69 5.45
CA SER A 294 0.92 -18.08 4.72
C SER A 294 -0.44 -18.32 5.41
N TYR A 295 -0.72 -17.60 6.49
CA TYR A 295 -2.04 -17.58 7.14
C TYR A 295 -3.08 -16.78 6.33
N GLU A 296 -3.31 -17.16 5.08
CA GLU A 296 -4.52 -16.75 4.40
C GLU A 296 -5.68 -17.54 5.01
N ARG A 297 -6.82 -16.87 5.21
CA ARG A 297 -7.98 -17.44 5.91
C ARG A 297 -8.37 -18.84 5.39
N GLU A 298 -8.24 -19.04 4.07
CA GLU A 298 -8.56 -20.28 3.37
C GLU A 298 -7.66 -21.47 3.77
N PHE A 299 -6.43 -21.21 4.23
CA PHE A 299 -5.49 -22.24 4.69
C PHE A 299 -5.41 -22.34 6.22
N ALA A 300 -5.66 -21.24 6.94
CA ALA A 300 -5.76 -21.27 8.40
C ALA A 300 -6.94 -22.14 8.89
N GLU A 301 -8.00 -22.25 8.09
CA GLU A 301 -9.15 -23.15 8.34
C GLU A 301 -8.83 -24.64 8.07
N ILE A 302 -7.70 -24.98 7.45
CA ILE A 302 -7.28 -26.38 7.23
C ILE A 302 -6.48 -26.93 8.42
N GLU A 303 -5.86 -26.06 9.22
CA GLU A 303 -5.08 -26.44 10.40
C GLU A 303 -5.96 -26.79 11.62
N PHE A 304 -7.27 -26.47 11.59
CA PHE A 304 -8.22 -26.70 12.68
C PHE A 304 -9.51 -27.38 12.21
#